data_AF-A0A1B6GJZ1-F1
#
_entry.id   AF-A0A1B6GJZ1-F1
#
_cell.length_a   1.000
_cell.length_b   1.000
_cell.length_c   1.000
_cell.angle_alpha   90.00
_cell.angle_beta   90.00
_cell.angle_gamma   90.00
#
_symmetry.space_group_name_H-M   'P 1'
#
loop_
_entity.id
_entity.type
_entity.pdbx_description
1 polymer ?
#
loop_
_entity_poly.entity_id
_entity_poly.type
_entity_poly.pdbx_seq_one_letter_code
_entity_poly.pdbx_strand_id
1 'polypeptide(L)'
;GIAFVHGSTVLMGMILYARYHGCDPFATGEIKKTGQMLPLYVTEVTSNYPGLAGLFVSGVLSAALSSLSSSINTMAGTLYEDIVEFMYRGKKQSEAKQSFIMKVITLLLGLLCVFLVLLVEKTDSIFQVGMSLVGITNGALMTLFVMGLFIPRANATGAIAGALS
;
A
#
# COMPACT_ATOMS: atom_id res chain seq x y z
N GLY A 1 -2.09 10.58 15.60
CA GLY A 1 -1.64 10.11 14.28
C GLY A 1 -2.83 9.76 13.40
N ILE A 2 -3.37 8.54 13.52
CA ILE A 2 -4.45 8.01 12.67
C ILE A 2 -5.72 8.88 12.68
N ALA A 3 -6.18 9.33 13.86
CA ALA A 3 -7.35 10.20 13.97
C ALA A 3 -7.19 11.53 13.22
N PHE A 4 -5.97 12.09 13.18
CA PHE A 4 -5.68 13.32 12.45
C PHE A 4 -5.73 13.10 10.93
N VAL A 5 -5.16 11.99 10.44
CA VAL A 5 -5.17 11.63 9.01
C VAL A 5 -6.59 11.36 8.51
N HIS A 6 -7.40 10.63 9.28
CA HIS A 6 -8.81 10.43 8.91
C HIS A 6 -9.60 11.73 9.00
N GLY A 7 -9.36 12.56 10.02
CA GLY A 7 -9.97 13.88 10.14
C GLY A 7 -9.71 14.77 8.93
N SER A 8 -8.45 14.87 8.48
CA SER A 8 -8.11 15.67 7.29
C SER A 8 -8.72 15.10 6.01
N THR A 9 -8.81 13.78 5.87
CA THR A 9 -9.44 13.12 4.72
C THR A 9 -10.94 13.42 4.65
N VAL A 10 -11.63 13.37 5.80
CA VAL A 10 -13.07 13.69 5.89
C VAL A 10 -13.31 15.17 5.55
N LEU A 11 -12.50 16.07 6.10
CA LEU A 11 -12.57 17.50 5.77
C LEU A 11 -12.39 17.75 4.27
N MET A 12 -11.39 17.11 3.65
CA MET A 12 -11.16 17.22 2.20
C MET A 12 -12.34 16.68 1.39
N GLY A 13 -12.93 15.56 1.81
CA GLY A 13 -14.13 14.99 1.18
C GLY A 13 -15.35 15.92 1.28
N MET A 14 -15.54 16.59 2.42
CA MET A 14 -16.62 17.57 2.58
C MET A 14 -16.41 18.80 1.69
N ILE A 15 -15.17 19.28 1.52
CA ILE A 15 -14.86 20.41 0.63
C ILE A 15 -15.16 20.04 -0.83
N LEU A 16 -14.73 18.86 -1.26
CA LEU A 16 -15.03 18.33 -2.60
C LEU A 16 -16.54 18.23 -2.83
N TYR A 17 -17.28 17.69 -1.85
CA TYR A 17 -18.74 17.62 -1.90
C TYR A 17 -19.36 19.02 -2.03
N ALA A 18 -18.98 19.97 -1.18
CA ALA A 18 -19.51 21.33 -1.24
C ALA A 18 -19.24 22.03 -2.59
N ARG A 19 -18.16 21.68 -3.28
CA ARG A 19 -17.82 22.22 -4.61
C ARG A 19 -18.59 21.55 -5.74
N TYR A 20 -18.69 20.23 -5.73
CA TYR A 20 -19.22 19.43 -6.86
C TYR A 20 -20.64 18.89 -6.65
N HIS A 21 -21.33 19.25 -5.56
CA HIS A 21 -22.71 18.81 -5.28
C HIS A 21 -23.70 19.15 -6.40
N GLY A 22 -23.51 20.29 -7.09
CA GLY A 22 -24.40 20.73 -8.17
C GLY A 22 -23.94 20.34 -9.59
N CYS A 23 -22.68 19.97 -9.76
CA CYS A 23 -22.09 19.60 -11.05
C CYS A 23 -21.00 18.57 -10.77
N ASP A 24 -21.36 17.29 -10.89
CA ASP A 24 -20.44 16.19 -10.61
C ASP A 24 -19.53 15.94 -11.82
N PRO A 25 -18.21 16.20 -11.71
CA PRO A 25 -17.26 16.01 -12.80
C PRO A 25 -17.13 14.53 -13.24
N PHE A 26 -17.60 13.60 -12.41
CA PHE A 26 -17.72 12.20 -12.78
C PHE A 26 -18.94 11.95 -13.67
N ALA A 27 -20.08 12.57 -13.38
CA ALA A 27 -21.32 12.43 -14.16
C ALA A 27 -21.28 13.19 -15.49
N THR A 28 -20.53 14.30 -15.57
CA THR A 28 -20.33 15.08 -16.81
C THR A 28 -19.28 14.47 -17.74
N GLY A 29 -18.56 13.43 -17.31
CA GLY A 29 -17.56 12.72 -18.12
C GLY A 29 -16.20 13.42 -18.20
N GLU A 30 -15.97 14.48 -17.42
CA GLU A 30 -14.66 15.14 -17.32
C GLU A 30 -13.61 14.25 -16.64
N ILE A 31 -14.06 13.31 -15.80
CA ILE A 31 -13.22 12.36 -15.09
C ILE A 31 -13.64 10.91 -15.41
N LYS A 32 -12.66 10.04 -15.69
CA LYS A 32 -12.89 8.59 -15.94
C LYS A 32 -12.85 7.73 -14.67
N LYS A 33 -12.09 8.15 -13.65
CA LYS A 33 -11.89 7.40 -12.40
C LYS A 33 -12.09 8.31 -11.19
N THR A 34 -12.86 7.86 -10.20
CA THR A 34 -13.17 8.62 -8.98
C THR A 34 -11.90 9.12 -8.24
N GLY A 35 -10.78 8.39 -8.33
CA GLY A 35 -9.50 8.79 -7.73
C GLY A 35 -8.86 10.05 -8.34
N GLN A 36 -9.34 10.56 -9.47
CA GLN A 36 -8.81 11.76 -10.12
C GLN A 36 -9.53 13.05 -9.69
N MET A 37 -10.59 12.95 -8.89
CA MET A 37 -11.39 14.09 -8.45
C MET A 37 -10.58 15.11 -7.63
N LEU A 38 -9.72 14.62 -6.74
CA LEU A 38 -8.89 15.48 -5.90
C LEU A 38 -7.79 16.21 -6.70
N PRO A 39 -7.01 15.54 -7.58
CA PRO A 39 -6.10 16.23 -8.50
C PRO A 39 -6.79 17.29 -9.37
N LEU A 40 -7.98 16.99 -9.90
CA LEU A 40 -8.75 17.95 -10.72
C LEU A 40 -9.10 19.19 -9.91
N TYR A 41 -9.67 19.02 -8.71
CA TYR A 41 -9.98 20.13 -7.81
C TYR A 41 -8.76 21.02 -7.52
N VAL A 42 -7.61 20.42 -7.23
CA VAL A 42 -6.39 21.19 -6.96
C VAL A 42 -5.95 21.97 -8.19
N THR A 43 -6.03 21.37 -9.39
CA THR A 43 -5.67 22.08 -10.62
C THR A 43 -6.60 23.26 -10.92
N GLU A 44 -7.90 23.15 -10.63
CA GLU A 44 -8.86 24.26 -10.78
C GLU A 44 -8.56 25.41 -9.80
N VAL A 45 -8.39 25.09 -8.51
CA VAL A 45 -8.15 26.11 -7.46
C VAL A 45 -6.81 26.81 -7.66
N THR A 46 -5.80 26.07 -8.12
CA THR A 46 -4.45 26.61 -8.33
C THR A 46 -4.23 27.17 -9.72
N SER A 47 -5.26 27.31 -10.56
CA SER A 47 -5.14 27.82 -11.92
C SER A 47 -4.50 29.21 -12.02
N ASN A 48 -4.60 30.02 -10.96
CA ASN A 48 -3.99 31.35 -10.91
C ASN A 48 -2.49 31.34 -10.55
N TYR A 49 -1.96 30.22 -10.05
CA TYR A 49 -0.58 30.09 -9.55
C TYR A 49 0.11 28.90 -10.23
N PRO A 50 0.77 29.12 -11.38
CA PRO A 50 1.46 28.05 -12.09
C PRO A 50 2.56 27.45 -11.20
N GLY A 51 2.61 26.10 -11.16
CA GLY A 51 3.58 25.35 -10.35
C GLY A 51 3.01 24.70 -9.08
N LEU A 52 1.97 25.27 -8.47
CA LEU A 52 1.36 24.68 -7.26
C LEU A 52 0.69 23.33 -7.53
N ALA A 53 0.00 23.18 -8.67
CA ALA A 53 -0.54 21.89 -9.10
C ALA A 53 0.57 20.83 -9.24
N GLY A 54 1.72 21.20 -9.82
CA GLY A 54 2.87 20.31 -9.96
C GLY A 54 3.49 19.92 -8.62
N LEU A 55 3.57 20.87 -7.68
CA LEU A 55 4.02 20.62 -6.31
C LEU A 55 3.09 19.67 -5.55
N PHE A 56 1.77 19.81 -5.75
CA PHE A 56 0.80 18.89 -5.17
C PHE A 56 0.98 17.46 -5.71
N VAL A 57 1.04 17.30 -7.04
CA VAL A 57 1.21 15.98 -7.66
C VAL A 57 2.55 15.34 -7.25
N SER A 58 3.64 16.12 -7.18
CA SER A 58 4.94 15.60 -6.74
C SER A 58 4.92 15.17 -5.27
N GLY A 59 4.22 15.89 -4.39
CA GLY A 59 4.02 15.52 -3.00
C GLY A 59 3.24 14.20 -2.84
N VAL A 60 2.14 14.04 -3.58
CA VAL A 60 1.33 12.81 -3.57
C VAL A 60 2.14 11.62 -4.09
N LEU A 61 2.87 11.79 -5.20
CA LEU A 61 3.72 10.73 -5.75
C LEU A 61 4.87 10.38 -4.79
N SER A 62 5.50 11.36 -4.17
CA SER A 62 6.56 11.15 -3.17
C SER A 62 6.05 10.36 -1.96
N ALA A 63 4.87 10.72 -1.43
CA ALA A 63 4.24 9.98 -0.34
C ALA A 63 3.95 8.52 -0.71
N ALA A 64 3.37 8.29 -1.89
CA ALA A 64 3.08 6.95 -2.41
C ALA A 64 4.35 6.11 -2.62
N LEU A 65 5.39 6.71 -3.21
CA LEU A 65 6.68 6.05 -3.45
C LEU A 65 7.43 5.74 -2.15
N SER A 66 7.29 6.57 -1.12
CA SER A 66 7.87 6.31 0.21
C SER A 66 7.28 5.05 0.84
N SER A 67 5.94 4.93 0.87
CA SER A 67 5.26 3.74 1.37
C SER A 67 5.58 2.50 0.54
N LEU A 68 5.64 2.64 -0.79
CA LEU A 68 5.99 1.54 -1.69
C LEU A 68 7.42 1.06 -1.47
N SER A 69 8.37 1.98 -1.36
CA SER A 69 9.78 1.68 -1.09
C SER A 69 9.95 0.92 0.22
N SER A 70 9.31 1.39 1.30
CA SER A 70 9.33 0.69 2.58
C SER A 70 8.75 -0.72 2.47
N SER A 71 7.64 -0.88 1.75
CA SER A 71 6.97 -2.19 1.59
C SER A 71 7.83 -3.19 0.81
N ILE A 72 8.42 -2.76 -0.31
CA ILE A 72 9.30 -3.62 -1.12
C ILE A 72 10.57 -3.95 -0.33
N ASN A 73 11.14 -2.98 0.38
CA ASN A 73 12.36 -3.21 1.17
C ASN A 73 12.11 -4.20 2.31
N THR A 74 11.01 -4.07 3.05
CA THR A 74 10.62 -5.05 4.08
C THR A 74 10.38 -6.43 3.47
N MET A 75 9.64 -6.51 2.35
CA MET A 75 9.38 -7.80 1.67
C MET A 75 10.67 -8.45 1.16
N ALA A 76 11.61 -7.68 0.63
CA ALA A 76 12.91 -8.19 0.22
C ALA A 76 13.69 -8.75 1.42
N GLY A 77 13.63 -8.09 2.57
CA GLY A 77 14.24 -8.55 3.83
C GLY A 77 13.65 -9.86 4.31
N THR A 78 12.32 -9.94 4.38
CA THR A 78 11.61 -11.17 4.76
C THR A 78 11.91 -12.31 3.79
N LEU A 79 11.93 -12.09 2.47
CA LEU A 79 12.30 -13.12 1.50
C LEU A 79 13.75 -13.59 1.64
N TYR A 80 14.66 -12.67 1.98
CA TYR A 80 16.05 -13.02 2.23
C TYR A 80 16.17 -13.93 3.46
N GLU A 81 15.53 -13.56 4.57
CA GLU A 81 15.57 -14.35 5.81
C GLU A 81 14.85 -15.70 5.64
N ASP A 82 13.68 -15.72 5.01
CA ASP A 82 12.85 -16.93 4.89
C ASP A 82 13.40 -17.94 3.87
N ILE A 83 13.91 -17.47 2.72
CA ILE A 83 14.31 -18.34 1.61
C ILE A 83 15.83 -18.45 1.50
N VAL A 84 16.52 -17.31 1.45
CA VAL A 84 17.95 -17.27 1.13
C VAL A 84 18.76 -17.80 2.30
N GLU A 85 18.50 -17.32 3.52
CA GLU A 85 19.21 -17.78 4.71
C GLU A 85 18.94 -19.26 5.03
N PHE A 86 17.71 -19.73 4.81
CA PHE A 86 17.36 -21.15 4.88
C PHE A 86 18.14 -21.98 3.85
N MET A 87 18.22 -21.54 2.59
CA MET A 87 18.95 -22.23 1.52
C MET A 87 20.46 -22.32 1.78
N TYR A 88 21.04 -21.29 2.40
CA TYR A 88 22.45 -21.29 2.82
C TYR A 88 22.71 -22.03 4.14
N ARG A 89 21.71 -22.74 4.69
CA ARG A 89 21.79 -23.47 5.97
C ARG A 89 22.31 -22.62 7.12
N GLY A 90 21.90 -21.34 7.19
CA GLY A 90 22.33 -20.42 8.24
C GLY A 90 23.81 -20.02 8.19
N LYS A 91 24.52 -20.25 7.08
CA LYS A 91 25.87 -19.70 6.90
C LYS A 91 25.78 -18.20 6.65
N LYS A 92 26.30 -17.41 7.60
CA LYS A 92 26.42 -15.95 7.48
C LYS A 92 27.18 -15.58 6.21
N GLN A 93 26.50 -14.87 5.32
CA GLN A 93 27.11 -14.30 4.12
C GLN A 93 27.88 -13.03 4.49
N SER A 94 28.84 -12.65 3.64
CA SER A 94 29.45 -11.31 3.74
C SER A 94 28.39 -10.24 3.50
N GLU A 95 28.45 -9.13 4.24
CA GLU A 95 27.52 -7.99 4.12
C GLU A 95 27.37 -7.50 2.68
N ALA A 96 28.46 -7.49 1.90
CA ALA A 96 28.45 -7.10 0.50
C ALA A 96 27.58 -8.05 -0.36
N LYS A 97 27.63 -9.37 -0.10
CA LYS A 97 26.82 -10.36 -0.82
C LYS A 97 25.36 -10.27 -0.41
N GLN A 98 25.09 -10.09 0.89
CA GLN A 98 23.72 -9.90 1.40
C GLN A 98 23.07 -8.66 0.78
N SER A 99 23.78 -7.53 0.77
CA SER A 99 23.29 -6.29 0.16
C SER A 99 23.03 -6.46 -1.35
N PHE A 100 23.91 -7.18 -2.05
CA PHE A 100 23.70 -7.45 -3.47
C PHE A 100 22.45 -8.31 -3.72
N ILE A 101 22.27 -9.39 -2.97
CA ILE A 101 21.10 -10.27 -3.09
C ILE A 101 19.80 -9.50 -2.79
N MET A 102 19.79 -8.72 -1.70
CA MET A 102 18.66 -7.86 -1.33
C MET A 102 18.30 -6.87 -2.45
N LYS A 103 19.30 -6.22 -3.08
CA LYS A 103 19.07 -5.33 -4.23
C LYS A 103 18.45 -6.06 -5.42
N VAL A 104 18.90 -7.29 -5.71
CA VAL A 104 18.35 -8.12 -6.79
C VAL A 104 16.89 -8.50 -6.49
N ILE A 105 16.59 -8.92 -5.26
CA ILE A 105 15.22 -9.24 -4.84
C ILE A 105 14.32 -8.01 -4.98
N THR A 106 14.74 -6.86 -4.45
CA THR A 106 14.02 -5.58 -4.57
C THR A 106 13.72 -5.23 -6.04
N LEU A 107 14.70 -5.41 -6.94
CA LEU A 107 14.52 -5.13 -8.36
C LEU A 107 13.52 -6.08 -9.03
N LEU A 108 13.58 -7.38 -8.71
CA LEU A 108 12.64 -8.38 -9.22
C LEU A 108 11.21 -8.13 -8.72
N LEU A 109 11.05 -7.80 -7.44
CA LEU A 109 9.77 -7.42 -6.85
C LEU A 109 9.19 -6.16 -7.51
N GLY A 110 10.03 -5.14 -7.73
CA GLY A 110 9.62 -3.92 -8.43
C GLY A 110 9.15 -4.20 -9.85
N LEU A 111 9.87 -5.03 -10.62
CA LEU A 111 9.45 -5.45 -11.96
C LEU A 111 8.14 -6.23 -11.93
N LEU A 112 7.97 -7.14 -10.97
CA LEU A 112 6.74 -7.89 -10.78
C LEU A 112 5.56 -6.95 -10.46
N CYS A 113 5.75 -5.95 -9.60
CA CYS A 113 4.74 -4.94 -9.30
C CYS A 113 4.31 -4.18 -10.56
N VAL A 114 5.25 -3.73 -11.39
CA VAL A 114 4.94 -3.05 -12.66
C VAL A 114 4.16 -3.96 -13.61
N PHE A 115 4.57 -5.22 -13.72
CA PHE A 115 3.85 -6.21 -14.53
C PHE A 115 2.41 -6.44 -14.04
N LEU A 116 2.21 -6.59 -12.73
CA LEU A 116 0.89 -6.75 -12.14
C LEU A 116 -0.01 -5.54 -12.39
N VAL A 117 0.52 -4.31 -12.34
CA VAL A 117 -0.25 -3.09 -12.64
C VAL A 117 -0.85 -3.12 -14.06
N LEU A 118 -0.11 -3.64 -15.04
CA LEU A 118 -0.59 -3.75 -16.43
C LEU A 118 -1.76 -4.73 -16.58
N LEU A 119 -1.77 -5.81 -15.78
CA LEU A 119 -2.88 -6.77 -15.74
C LEU A 119 -4.10 -6.18 -15.02
N VAL A 120 -3.82 -5.51 -13.91
CA VAL A 120 -4.80 -4.90 -13.02
C VAL A 120 -5.57 -3.79 -13.72
N GLU A 121 -4.95 -2.96 -14.55
CA GLU A 121 -5.63 -1.84 -15.23
C GLU A 121 -6.85 -2.26 -16.08
N LYS A 122 -7.00 -3.55 -16.42
CA LYS A 122 -8.14 -4.11 -17.16
C LYS A 122 -9.35 -4.47 -16.29
N THR A 123 -9.29 -4.27 -14.98
CA THR A 123 -10.35 -4.69 -14.04
C THR A 123 -10.88 -3.50 -13.24
N ASP A 124 -12.17 -3.47 -12.92
CA ASP A 124 -12.77 -2.33 -12.19
C ASP A 124 -12.77 -2.50 -10.66
N SER A 125 -12.68 -3.73 -10.14
CA SER A 125 -12.89 -4.04 -8.71
C SER A 125 -11.62 -4.23 -7.86
N ILE A 126 -10.44 -3.82 -8.35
CA ILE A 126 -9.15 -4.12 -7.70
C ILE A 126 -9.03 -3.49 -6.32
N PHE A 127 -9.51 -2.26 -6.18
CA PHE A 127 -9.38 -1.53 -4.92
C PHE A 127 -10.06 -2.28 -3.78
N GLN A 128 -11.25 -2.83 -4.04
CA GLN A 128 -11.97 -3.64 -3.07
C GLN A 128 -11.23 -4.95 -2.77
N VAL A 129 -10.76 -5.66 -3.80
CA VAL A 129 -10.01 -6.91 -3.63
C VAL A 129 -8.73 -6.66 -2.81
N GLY A 130 -8.00 -5.59 -3.11
CA GLY A 130 -6.79 -5.20 -2.38
C GLY A 130 -7.06 -4.92 -0.91
N MET A 131 -8.10 -4.13 -0.61
CA MET A 131 -8.50 -3.87 0.78
C MET A 131 -8.93 -5.15 1.52
N SER A 132 -9.67 -6.03 0.86
CA SER A 132 -10.07 -7.31 1.45
C SER A 132 -8.87 -8.19 1.78
N LEU A 133 -7.90 -8.31 0.87
CA LEU A 133 -6.69 -9.10 1.10
C LEU A 133 -5.87 -8.56 2.27
N VAL A 134 -5.64 -7.24 2.33
CA VAL A 134 -4.94 -6.60 3.44
C VAL A 134 -5.69 -6.79 4.76
N GLY A 135 -7.02 -6.72 4.74
CA GLY A 135 -7.85 -6.94 5.92
C GLY A 135 -7.74 -8.37 6.46
N ILE A 136 -7.80 -9.38 5.57
CA ILE A 136 -7.70 -10.80 5.96
C ILE A 136 -6.31 -11.11 6.53
N THR A 137 -5.23 -10.68 5.87
CA THR A 137 -3.86 -10.97 6.33
C THR A 137 -3.54 -10.27 7.64
N ASN A 138 -3.82 -8.97 7.75
CA ASN A 138 -3.57 -8.22 8.98
C ASN A 138 -4.45 -8.72 10.13
N GLY A 139 -5.71 -9.07 9.86
CA GLY A 139 -6.63 -9.62 10.85
C GLY A 139 -6.15 -10.97 11.41
N ALA A 140 -5.68 -11.87 10.54
CA ALA A 140 -5.13 -13.16 10.94
C ALA A 140 -3.85 -12.99 11.79
N LEU A 141 -2.91 -12.15 11.34
CA LEU A 141 -1.68 -11.86 12.09
C LEU A 141 -1.98 -11.24 13.46
N MET A 142 -2.85 -10.23 13.51
CA MET A 142 -3.30 -9.60 14.75
C MET A 142 -3.91 -10.64 15.71
N THR A 143 -4.73 -11.55 15.20
CA THR A 143 -5.36 -12.61 15.99
C THR A 143 -4.33 -13.57 16.58
N LEU A 144 -3.34 -13.99 15.78
CA LEU A 144 -2.25 -14.85 16.25
C LEU A 144 -1.42 -14.18 17.34
N PHE A 145 -1.08 -12.90 17.17
CA PHE A 145 -0.35 -12.14 18.19
C PHE A 145 -1.13 -11.97 19.48
N VAL A 146 -2.40 -11.59 19.40
CA VAL A 146 -3.28 -11.45 20.57
C VAL A 146 -3.43 -12.79 21.29
N MET A 147 -3.65 -13.87 20.55
CA MET A 147 -3.73 -15.22 21.12
C MET A 147 -2.43 -15.61 21.85
N GLY A 148 -1.26 -15.38 21.23
CA GLY A 148 0.04 -15.69 21.83
C GLY A 148 0.36 -14.87 23.07
N LEU A 149 -0.12 -13.62 23.16
CA LEU A 149 0.12 -12.74 24.31
C LEU A 149 -0.84 -12.99 25.48
N PHE A 150 -2.12 -13.25 25.21
CA PHE A 150 -3.15 -13.30 26.25
C PHE A 150 -3.60 -14.71 26.64
N ILE A 151 -3.37 -15.72 25.79
CA ILE A 151 -3.80 -17.10 26.06
C ILE A 151 -2.57 -17.96 26.38
N PRO A 152 -2.27 -18.21 27.67
CA PRO A 152 -1.07 -18.98 28.07
C PRO A 152 -1.14 -20.46 27.68
N ARG A 153 -2.30 -20.94 27.19
CA ARG A 153 -2.49 -22.29 26.65
C ARG A 153 -2.42 -22.36 25.13
N ALA A 154 -2.17 -21.25 24.44
CA ALA A 154 -2.00 -21.27 22.99
C ALA A 154 -0.76 -22.08 22.61
N ASN A 155 -0.92 -22.99 21.65
CA ASN A 155 0.17 -23.82 21.12
C ASN A 155 0.33 -23.61 19.60
N ALA A 156 1.52 -23.87 19.07
CA ALA A 156 1.81 -23.65 17.65
C ALA A 156 0.87 -24.46 16.73
N THR A 157 0.55 -25.70 17.11
CA THR A 157 -0.30 -26.59 16.31
C THR A 157 -1.75 -26.09 16.24
N GLY A 158 -2.31 -25.61 17.35
CA GLY A 158 -3.65 -25.03 17.39
C GLY A 158 -3.73 -23.68 16.69
N ALA A 159 -2.67 -22.88 16.77
CA ALA A 159 -2.55 -21.62 16.03
C ALA A 159 -2.53 -21.85 14.51
N ILE A 160 -1.77 -22.84 14.02
CA ILE A 160 -1.73 -23.20 12.60
C ILE A 160 -3.08 -23.79 12.15
N ALA A 161 -3.69 -24.66 12.95
CA ALA A 161 -5.00 -25.24 12.64
C ALA A 161 -6.09 -24.16 12.54
N GLY A 162 -6.11 -23.20 13.47
CA GLY A 162 -7.06 -22.09 13.45
C GLY A 162 -6.80 -21.06 12.35
N ALA A 163 -5.57 -20.94 11.86
CA ALA A 163 -5.24 -20.09 10.72
C ALA A 163 -5.62 -20.72 9.36
N LEU A 164 -5.72 -22.05 9.29
CA LEU A 164 -6.10 -22.80 8.09
C LEU A 164 -7.61 -23.09 8.00
N SER A 165 -8.34 -23.02 9.11
CA SER A 165 -9.80 -23.21 9.20
C SER A 165 -10.57 -21.94 8.83
#